data_AF-A0A1Z9F7D2-F1
#
_entry.id   AF-A0A1Z9F7D2-F1
#
_cell.length_a   1.000
_cell.length_b   1.000
_cell.length_c   1.000
_cell.angle_alpha   90.00
_cell.angle_beta   90.00
_cell.angle_gamma   90.00
#
_symmetry.space_group_name_H-M   'P 1'
#
loop_
_entity.id
_entity.type
_entity.pdbx_description
1 polymer ?
#
loop_
_entity_poly.entity_id
_entity_poly.type
_entity_poly.pdbx_seq_one_letter_code
_entity_poly.pdbx_strand_id
1 'polypeptide(L)'
;MKIPMNYSKMLDAYSNSEKKAVIEAEDSHAMVLLLFDELIKTARIFSQNIKVKNGNQEVKSENMSKALTIIYALQSSLDFERGGEIAENLYRLYEYTREQILIDNKSNEAAGVLVAISSLEDIREAWIEIRSIL
;
A
#
# COMPACT_ATOMS: atom_id res chain seq x y z
N MET A 1 -44.62 12.72 -30.41
CA MET A 1 -44.65 12.18 -29.04
C MET A 1 -43.33 12.57 -28.36
N LYS A 2 -43.32 13.57 -27.46
CA LYS A 2 -42.12 13.96 -26.70
C LYS A 2 -42.16 13.22 -25.37
N ILE A 3 -41.19 12.34 -25.11
CA ILE A 3 -41.04 11.71 -23.80
C ILE A 3 -40.58 12.82 -22.84
N PRO A 4 -41.32 13.14 -21.75
CA PRO A 4 -40.86 14.10 -20.78
C PRO A 4 -39.66 13.50 -20.03
N MET A 5 -38.46 13.96 -20.36
CA MET A 5 -37.24 13.61 -19.63
C MET A 5 -37.36 14.17 -18.22
N ASN A 6 -37.44 13.28 -17.22
CA ASN A 6 -37.59 13.65 -15.82
C ASN A 6 -36.22 14.07 -15.25
N TYR A 7 -35.87 15.33 -15.45
CA TYR A 7 -34.59 15.93 -15.07
C TYR A 7 -34.25 15.74 -13.58
N SER A 8 -35.25 15.71 -12.69
CA SER A 8 -35.05 15.47 -11.25
C SER A 8 -34.43 14.10 -11.00
N LYS A 9 -34.96 13.03 -11.62
CA LYS A 9 -34.42 11.67 -11.44
C LYS A 9 -33.00 11.52 -12.00
N MET A 10 -32.68 12.24 -13.07
CA MET A 10 -31.30 12.27 -13.60
C MET A 10 -30.36 12.99 -12.63
N LEU A 11 -30.71 14.19 -12.15
CA LEU A 11 -29.92 14.94 -11.16
C LEU A 11 -29.67 14.15 -9.86
N ASP A 12 -30.69 13.45 -9.36
CA ASP A 12 -30.56 12.60 -8.17
C ASP A 12 -29.61 11.42 -8.40
N ALA A 13 -29.65 10.81 -9.59
CA ALA A 13 -28.74 9.73 -9.97
C ALA A 13 -27.28 10.22 -10.12
N TYR A 14 -27.07 11.41 -10.69
CA TYR A 14 -25.75 12.03 -10.77
C TYR A 14 -25.19 12.35 -9.38
N SER A 15 -25.96 13.00 -8.50
CA SER A 15 -25.52 13.33 -7.14
C SER A 15 -25.19 12.08 -6.30
N ASN A 16 -25.99 11.01 -6.44
CA ASN A 16 -25.70 9.75 -5.76
C ASN A 16 -24.43 9.06 -6.31
N SER A 17 -24.14 9.18 -7.60
CA SER A 17 -22.91 8.63 -8.19
C SER A 17 -21.65 9.33 -7.68
N GLU A 18 -21.67 10.66 -7.52
CA GLU A 18 -20.56 11.43 -6.94
C GLU A 18 -20.34 11.07 -5.47
N LYS A 19 -21.41 11.02 -4.66
CA LYS A 19 -21.32 10.61 -3.24
C LYS A 19 -20.74 9.21 -3.09
N LYS A 20 -21.17 8.27 -3.93
CA LYS A 20 -20.68 6.89 -3.91
C LYS A 20 -19.19 6.84 -4.28
N ALA A 21 -18.77 7.57 -5.30
CA ALA A 21 -17.38 7.66 -5.70
C ALA A 21 -16.49 8.26 -4.61
N VAL A 22 -16.97 9.28 -3.86
CA VAL A 22 -16.25 9.86 -2.72
C VAL A 22 -16.08 8.82 -1.60
N ILE A 23 -17.15 8.11 -1.22
CA ILE A 23 -17.08 7.07 -0.17
C ILE A 23 -16.15 5.92 -0.59
N GLU A 24 -16.23 5.46 -1.84
CA GLU A 24 -15.35 4.41 -2.37
C GLU A 24 -13.88 4.86 -2.42
N ALA A 25 -13.64 6.13 -2.77
CA ALA A 25 -12.31 6.72 -2.73
C ALA A 25 -11.78 6.86 -1.29
N GLU A 26 -12.61 7.26 -0.34
CA GLU A 26 -12.26 7.31 1.09
C GLU A 26 -11.87 5.93 1.62
N ASP A 27 -12.66 4.90 1.29
CA ASP A 27 -12.41 3.52 1.69
C ASP A 27 -11.11 2.99 1.07
N SER A 28 -10.90 3.24 -0.23
CA SER A 28 -9.69 2.82 -0.95
C SER A 28 -8.43 3.52 -0.41
N HIS A 29 -8.51 4.82 -0.14
CA HIS A 29 -7.39 5.60 0.40
C HIS A 29 -7.00 5.12 1.79
N ALA A 30 -7.98 4.90 2.67
CA ALA A 30 -7.75 4.37 4.01
C ALA A 30 -7.18 2.94 3.98
N MET A 31 -7.67 2.10 3.07
CA MET A 31 -7.16 0.74 2.89
C MET A 31 -5.68 0.72 2.50
N VAL A 32 -5.29 1.56 1.54
CA VAL A 32 -3.86 1.67 1.14
C VAL A 32 -3.00 2.12 2.33
N LEU A 33 -3.47 3.09 3.11
CA LEU A 33 -2.74 3.55 4.31
C LEU A 33 -2.55 2.43 5.34
N LEU A 34 -3.59 1.62 5.60
CA LEU A 34 -3.51 0.46 6.49
C LEU A 34 -2.51 -0.60 5.99
N LEU A 35 -2.43 -0.80 4.68
CA LEU A 35 -1.45 -1.72 4.08
C LEU A 35 -0.02 -1.18 4.22
N PHE A 36 0.20 0.12 4.03
CA PHE A 36 1.50 0.75 4.31
C PHE A 36 1.90 0.58 5.79
N ASP A 37 0.98 0.86 6.71
CA ASP A 37 1.19 0.70 8.15
C ASP A 37 1.63 -0.72 8.52
N GLU A 38 0.88 -1.72 8.04
CA GLU A 38 1.19 -3.10 8.36
C GLU A 38 2.45 -3.59 7.64
N LEU A 39 2.74 -3.11 6.42
CA LEU A 39 4.00 -3.41 5.72
C LEU A 39 5.21 -2.88 6.50
N ILE A 40 5.19 -1.60 6.90
CA ILE A 40 6.28 -0.98 7.66
C ILE A 40 6.48 -1.71 8.99
N LYS A 41 5.39 -1.98 9.71
CA LYS A 41 5.42 -2.72 10.99
C LYS A 41 6.02 -4.11 10.83
N THR A 42 5.53 -4.90 9.87
CA THR A 42 6.01 -6.28 9.65
C THR A 42 7.47 -6.30 9.18
N ALA A 43 7.87 -5.38 8.30
CA ALA A 43 9.26 -5.22 7.87
C ALA A 43 10.19 -4.83 9.04
N ARG A 44 9.74 -3.96 9.96
CA ARG A 44 10.47 -3.60 11.19
C ARG A 44 10.62 -4.80 12.14
N ILE A 45 9.58 -5.60 12.33
CA ILE A 45 9.67 -6.81 13.18
C ILE A 45 10.61 -7.85 12.54
N PHE A 46 10.55 -8.02 11.22
CA PHE A 46 11.48 -8.87 10.47
C PHE A 46 12.93 -8.42 10.69
N SER A 47 13.23 -7.12 10.52
CA SER A 47 14.59 -6.58 10.63
C SER A 47 15.17 -6.74 12.05
N GLN A 48 14.35 -6.52 13.08
CA GLN A 48 14.74 -6.72 14.48
C GLN A 48 15.07 -8.18 14.81
N ASN A 49 14.49 -9.13 14.06
CA ASN A 49 14.68 -10.56 14.26
C ASN A 49 15.59 -11.21 13.20
N ILE A 50 16.39 -10.41 12.47
CA ILE A 50 17.23 -10.93 11.36
C ILE A 50 18.39 -11.82 11.85
N LYS A 51 19.01 -11.51 13.01
CA LYS A 51 20.24 -12.16 13.54
C LYS A 51 20.01 -13.24 14.61
N VAL A 52 18.84 -13.87 14.62
CA VAL A 52 18.39 -14.66 15.77
C VAL A 52 19.16 -15.99 15.90
N LYS A 53 19.55 -16.33 17.14
CA LYS A 53 20.28 -17.57 17.47
C LYS A 53 19.44 -18.71 18.07
N ASN A 54 18.20 -18.48 18.52
CA ASN A 54 17.15 -19.47 18.83
C ASN A 54 15.86 -18.76 19.29
N GLY A 55 14.68 -19.33 19.04
CA GLY A 55 13.36 -18.85 19.54
C GLY A 55 12.60 -17.86 18.64
N ASN A 56 13.27 -16.92 17.99
CA ASN A 56 12.59 -15.90 17.16
C ASN A 56 12.64 -16.20 15.64
N GLN A 57 13.01 -17.41 15.23
CA GLN A 57 13.03 -17.81 13.80
C GLN A 57 11.62 -17.84 13.21
N GLU A 58 10.62 -18.28 14.00
CA GLU A 58 9.21 -18.27 13.63
C GLU A 58 8.71 -16.83 13.46
N VAL A 59 9.01 -15.94 14.42
CA VAL A 59 8.67 -14.51 14.34
C VAL A 59 9.26 -13.86 13.10
N LYS A 60 10.55 -14.12 12.79
CA LYS A 60 11.18 -13.65 11.56
C LYS A 60 10.43 -14.13 10.32
N SER A 61 10.19 -15.44 10.23
CA SER A 61 9.62 -16.08 9.02
C SER A 61 8.16 -15.67 8.80
N GLU A 62 7.38 -15.53 9.88
CA GLU A 62 6.00 -15.07 9.84
C GLU A 62 5.91 -13.63 9.35
N ASN A 63 6.71 -12.72 9.92
CA ASN A 63 6.69 -11.31 9.52
C ASN A 63 7.27 -11.10 8.12
N MET A 64 8.28 -11.88 7.72
CA MET A 64 8.77 -11.92 6.35
C MET A 64 7.63 -12.30 5.38
N SER A 65 6.93 -13.40 5.65
CA SER A 65 5.84 -13.89 4.80
C SER A 65 4.71 -12.86 4.71
N LYS A 66 4.31 -12.28 5.84
CA LYS A 66 3.30 -11.22 5.90
C LYS A 66 3.68 -9.99 5.08
N ALA A 67 4.91 -9.50 5.25
CA ALA A 67 5.41 -8.36 4.46
C ALA A 67 5.36 -8.64 2.95
N LEU A 68 5.80 -9.83 2.52
CA LEU A 68 5.73 -10.24 1.11
C LEU A 68 4.30 -10.33 0.58
N THR A 69 3.34 -10.82 1.39
CA THR A 69 1.92 -10.84 1.02
C THR A 69 1.35 -9.43 0.85
N ILE A 70 1.68 -8.50 1.76
CA ILE A 70 1.21 -7.12 1.68
C ILE A 70 1.80 -6.40 0.47
N ILE A 71 3.10 -6.60 0.19
CA ILE A 71 3.76 -6.09 -1.01
C ILE A 71 3.02 -6.56 -2.27
N TYR A 72 2.70 -7.84 -2.36
CA TYR A 72 1.96 -8.38 -3.50
C TYR A 72 0.57 -7.76 -3.64
N ALA A 73 -0.15 -7.56 -2.53
CA ALA A 73 -1.44 -6.89 -2.53
C ALA A 73 -1.34 -5.45 -3.03
N LEU A 74 -0.37 -4.68 -2.54
CA LEU A 74 -0.09 -3.31 -2.98
C LEU A 74 0.28 -3.26 -4.46
N GLN A 75 1.18 -4.12 -4.93
CA GLN A 75 1.55 -4.22 -6.35
C GLN A 75 0.34 -4.55 -7.23
N SER A 76 -0.51 -5.48 -6.79
CA SER A 76 -1.70 -5.91 -7.55
C SER A 76 -2.81 -4.85 -7.57
N SER A 77 -2.77 -3.89 -6.64
CA SER A 77 -3.74 -2.79 -6.57
C SER A 77 -3.40 -1.60 -7.47
N LEU A 78 -2.21 -1.59 -8.09
CA LEU A 78 -1.76 -0.49 -8.95
C LEU A 78 -2.51 -0.50 -10.29
N ASP A 79 -3.10 0.64 -10.63
CA ASP A 79 -3.63 0.91 -11.96
C ASP A 79 -2.55 1.60 -12.80
N PHE A 80 -1.88 0.84 -13.67
CA PHE A 80 -0.82 1.37 -14.53
C PHE A 80 -1.35 2.23 -15.68
N GLU A 81 -2.59 2.03 -16.12
CA GLU A 81 -3.19 2.82 -17.20
C GLU A 81 -3.52 4.24 -16.71
N ARG A 82 -4.12 4.35 -15.53
CA ARG A 82 -4.50 5.64 -14.93
C ARG A 82 -3.38 6.27 -14.12
N GLY A 83 -2.55 5.47 -13.47
CA GLY A 83 -1.50 5.93 -12.56
C GLY A 83 -0.18 6.29 -13.25
N GLY A 84 0.07 5.79 -14.47
CA GLY A 84 1.26 6.10 -15.26
C GLY A 84 2.56 6.01 -14.46
N GLU A 85 3.37 7.06 -14.52
CA GLU A 85 4.67 7.13 -13.84
C GLU A 85 4.58 6.94 -12.31
N ILE A 86 3.50 7.39 -11.67
CA ILE A 86 3.33 7.21 -10.22
C ILE A 86 3.16 5.72 -9.89
N ALA A 87 2.32 5.01 -10.65
CA ALA A 87 2.13 3.57 -10.47
C ALA A 87 3.43 2.81 -10.73
N GLU A 88 4.20 3.19 -11.76
CA GLU A 88 5.52 2.59 -12.03
C GLU A 88 6.51 2.81 -10.88
N ASN A 89 6.58 4.03 -10.34
CA ASN A 89 7.49 4.35 -9.24
C ASN A 89 7.11 3.63 -7.95
N LEU A 90 5.81 3.55 -7.63
CA LEU A 90 5.31 2.76 -6.51
C LEU A 90 5.64 1.27 -6.67
N TYR A 91 5.42 0.73 -7.88
CA TYR A 91 5.78 -0.66 -8.17
C TYR A 91 7.28 -0.92 -7.92
N ARG A 92 8.16 -0.03 -8.40
CA ARG A 92 9.61 -0.14 -8.19
C ARG A 92 9.99 -0.08 -6.71
N LEU A 93 9.34 0.79 -5.93
CA LEU A 93 9.56 0.86 -4.48
C LEU A 93 9.15 -0.44 -3.78
N TYR A 94 7.96 -0.97 -4.12
CA TYR A 94 7.48 -2.22 -3.55
C TYR A 94 8.38 -3.40 -3.93
N GLU A 95 8.84 -3.42 -5.18
CA GLU A 95 9.74 -4.46 -5.68
C GLU A 95 11.13 -4.38 -5.02
N TYR A 96 11.69 -3.19 -4.88
CA TYR A 96 12.92 -2.98 -4.13
C TYR A 96 12.79 -3.48 -2.68
N THR A 97 11.68 -3.15 -2.01
CA THR A 97 11.40 -3.63 -0.65
C THR A 97 11.38 -5.16 -0.60
N ARG A 98 10.70 -5.80 -1.56
CA ARG A 98 10.64 -7.26 -1.71
C ARG A 98 12.04 -7.87 -1.83
N GLU A 99 12.86 -7.32 -2.71
CA GLU A 99 14.22 -7.77 -2.96
C GLU A 99 15.10 -7.64 -1.71
N GLN A 100 15.03 -6.49 -1.01
CA GLN A 100 15.81 -6.28 0.21
C GLN A 100 15.41 -7.26 1.32
N ILE A 101 14.12 -7.54 1.51
CA ILE A 101 13.67 -8.56 2.47
C ILE A 101 14.29 -9.94 2.18
N LEU A 102 14.35 -10.33 0.90
CA LEU A 102 14.93 -11.61 0.51
C LEU A 102 16.46 -11.64 0.69
N ILE A 103 17.14 -10.58 0.29
CA ILE A 103 18.60 -10.43 0.41
C ILE A 103 18.99 -10.45 1.90
N ASP A 104 18.33 -9.62 2.71
CA ASP A 104 18.61 -9.48 4.13
C ASP A 104 18.32 -10.78 4.90
N ASN A 105 17.26 -11.50 4.53
CA ASN A 105 16.99 -12.81 5.12
C ASN A 105 18.09 -13.83 4.80
N LYS A 106 18.64 -13.79 3.58
CA LYS A 106 19.72 -14.69 3.15
C LYS A 106 21.06 -14.34 3.80
N SER A 107 21.38 -13.05 3.92
CA SER A 107 22.62 -12.56 4.52
C SER A 107 22.58 -12.55 6.06
N ASN A 108 21.38 -12.57 6.65
CA ASN A 108 21.13 -12.27 8.07
C ASN A 108 21.60 -10.87 8.48
N GLU A 109 21.47 -9.90 7.58
CA GLU A 109 21.81 -8.49 7.81
C GLU A 109 20.66 -7.61 7.35
N ALA A 110 20.13 -6.75 8.21
CA ALA A 110 18.94 -5.94 7.90
C ALA A 110 19.24 -4.59 7.21
N ALA A 111 20.38 -4.46 6.54
CA ALA A 111 20.80 -3.15 6.03
C ALA A 111 19.86 -2.65 4.91
N GLY A 112 19.44 -3.52 4.01
CA GLY A 112 18.61 -3.15 2.87
C GLY A 112 17.18 -2.81 3.27
N VAL A 113 16.56 -3.65 4.10
CA VAL A 113 15.16 -3.50 4.52
C VAL A 113 14.97 -2.23 5.36
N LEU A 114 15.97 -1.81 6.12
CA LEU A 114 15.92 -0.56 6.89
C LEU A 114 15.87 0.67 5.96
N VAL A 115 16.59 0.65 4.84
CA VAL A 115 16.50 1.70 3.82
C VAL A 115 15.12 1.69 3.17
N ALA A 116 14.62 0.52 2.79
CA ALA A 116 13.29 0.38 2.20
C ALA A 116 12.17 0.89 3.14
N ILE A 117 12.27 0.60 4.44
CA ILE A 117 11.34 1.10 5.46
C ILE A 117 11.29 2.63 5.47
N SER A 118 12.45 3.30 5.44
CA SER A 118 12.49 4.77 5.41
C SER A 118 11.76 5.33 4.20
N SER A 119 11.99 4.76 3.00
CA SER A 119 11.31 5.19 1.79
C SER A 119 9.81 4.93 1.83
N LEU A 120 9.38 3.82 2.42
CA LEU A 120 7.95 3.52 2.62
C LEU A 120 7.29 4.51 3.58
N GLU A 121 8.00 4.94 4.63
CA GLU A 121 7.52 5.95 5.57
C GLU A 121 7.34 7.30 4.87
N ASP A 122 8.29 7.73 4.04
CA ASP A 122 8.17 8.96 3.27
C ASP A 122 6.92 8.95 2.35
N ILE A 123 6.70 7.84 1.63
CA ILE A 123 5.51 7.69 0.76
C ILE A 123 4.22 7.61 1.58
N ARG A 124 4.25 6.94 2.73
CA ARG A 124 3.10 6.87 3.63
C ARG A 124 2.70 8.25 4.15
N GLU A 125 3.66 9.07 4.57
CA GLU A 125 3.38 10.43 5.03
C GLU A 125 2.83 11.29 3.88
N ALA A 126 3.42 11.20 2.68
CA ALA A 126 2.88 11.87 1.49
C ALA A 126 1.44 11.43 1.17
N TRP A 127 1.12 10.14 1.38
CA TRP A 127 -0.23 9.61 1.20
C TRP A 127 -1.22 10.26 2.18
N ILE A 128 -0.85 10.40 3.46
CA ILE A 128 -1.67 11.11 4.46
C ILE A 128 -1.89 12.57 4.05
N GLU A 129 -0.84 13.26 3.59
CA GLU A 129 -0.90 14.67 3.22
C GLU A 129 -1.86 14.92 2.06
N ILE A 130 -1.89 14.08 1.03
CA ILE A 130 -2.82 14.21 -0.10
C ILE A 130 -4.27 14.24 0.38
N ARG A 131 -4.62 13.44 1.39
CA ARG A 131 -5.97 13.46 1.98
C ARG A 131 -6.27 14.75 2.72
N SER A 132 -5.29 15.38 3.35
CA SER A 132 -5.51 16.63 4.09
C SER A 132 -5.85 17.83 3.20
N ILE A 133 -5.59 17.72 1.88
CA ILE A 133 -5.77 18.79 0.90
C ILE A 133 -7.07 18.63 0.10
N LEU A 134 -7.75 17.48 0.20
CA LEU A 134 -9.04 17.18 -0.42
C LEU A 134 -10.20 17.38 0.56
#